data_AF-A0A7Y4JY32-F1
#
_entry.id   AF-A0A7Y4JY32-F1
#
_cell.length_a   1.000
_cell.length_b   1.000
_cell.length_c   1.000
_cell.angle_alpha   90.00
_cell.angle_beta   90.00
_cell.angle_gamma   90.00
#
_symmetry.space_group_name_H-M   'P 1'
#
loop_
_entity.id
_entity.type
_entity.pdbx_description
1 polymer ?
#
loop_
_entity_poly.entity_id
_entity_poly.type
_entity_poly.pdbx_seq_one_letter_code
_entity_poly.pdbx_strand_id
1 'polypeptide(L)'
;MKKTLSILASALVLAGCMRAAVPAPAKYEEDPSITFPRFFAQPAVSLATEGTVYELDVDTLRALTVATRDLLPPQDATVSCGSRWESQQYRVVRQGDVIFIRIDEDPRACGRTQPALDSGASYAIHRDGRILRRLIDGQPDGSRPGDAGVSSTPGEPGAASPGALGDGPSPFLPRSWQDAGTPGPAPTE
;
A
#
# COMPACT_ATOMS: atom_id res chain seq x y z
N MET A 1 53.85 -3.66 26.00
CA MET A 1 52.40 -3.68 26.32
C MET A 1 51.56 -3.00 25.24
N LYS A 2 51.81 -3.29 23.95
CA LYS A 2 51.16 -2.61 22.80
C LYS A 2 50.34 -3.56 21.90
N LYS A 3 50.47 -4.88 22.12
CA LYS A 3 49.80 -5.93 21.33
C LYS A 3 48.41 -6.30 21.84
N THR A 4 48.11 -6.03 23.11
CA THR A 4 46.81 -6.37 23.73
C THR A 4 45.70 -5.38 23.39
N LEU A 5 46.01 -4.10 23.14
CA LEU A 5 45.01 -3.12 22.69
C LEU A 5 44.51 -3.37 21.25
N SER A 6 45.40 -3.88 20.38
CA SER A 6 45.08 -4.11 18.97
C SER A 6 44.09 -5.26 18.77
N ILE A 7 44.06 -6.23 19.69
CA ILE A 7 43.17 -7.40 19.60
C ILE A 7 41.75 -7.02 20.05
N LEU A 8 41.63 -6.15 21.05
CA LEU A 8 40.34 -5.65 21.53
C LEU A 8 39.65 -4.73 20.51
N ALA A 9 40.41 -3.94 19.75
CA ALA A 9 39.85 -3.09 18.69
C ALA A 9 39.27 -3.92 17.52
N SER A 10 39.90 -5.04 17.14
CA SER A 10 39.38 -5.90 16.06
C SER A 10 38.14 -6.70 16.45
N ALA A 11 37.93 -7.00 17.73
CA ALA A 11 36.74 -7.71 18.18
C ALA A 11 35.48 -6.84 18.16
N LEU A 12 35.60 -5.52 18.35
CA LEU A 12 34.45 -4.61 18.36
C LEU A 12 33.89 -4.32 16.95
N VAL A 13 34.71 -4.42 15.90
CA VAL A 13 34.31 -4.10 14.52
C VAL A 13 33.45 -5.21 13.88
N LEU A 14 33.54 -6.45 14.37
CA LEU A 14 32.79 -7.59 13.82
C LEU A 14 31.37 -7.75 14.38
N ALA A 15 30.97 -6.95 15.38
CA ALA A 15 29.62 -6.99 15.95
C ALA A 15 28.62 -6.01 15.28
N GLY A 16 29.07 -5.22 14.30
CA GLY A 16 28.33 -4.03 13.83
C GLY A 16 27.34 -4.22 12.67
N CYS A 17 27.05 -5.43 12.20
CA CYS A 17 26.17 -5.63 11.03
C CYS A 17 25.14 -6.75 11.22
N MET A 18 24.57 -6.89 12.41
CA MET A 18 23.27 -7.56 12.54
C MET A 18 22.20 -6.54 12.11
N ARG A 19 22.05 -6.34 10.79
CA ARG A 19 20.83 -5.72 10.24
C ARG A 19 19.68 -6.55 10.80
N ALA A 20 18.82 -5.94 11.60
CA ALA A 20 17.61 -6.58 12.08
C ALA A 20 16.92 -7.22 10.86
N ALA A 21 16.83 -8.54 10.85
CA ALA A 21 16.12 -9.25 9.81
C ALA A 21 14.69 -8.74 9.86
N VAL A 22 14.28 -7.97 8.86
CA VAL A 22 12.87 -7.65 8.66
C VAL A 22 12.17 -9.00 8.61
N PRO A 23 11.23 -9.30 9.52
CA PRO A 23 10.52 -10.57 9.50
C PRO A 23 9.95 -10.75 8.10
N ALA A 24 10.28 -11.87 7.44
CA ALA A 24 9.61 -12.21 6.21
C ALA A 24 8.10 -12.25 6.50
N PRO A 25 7.24 -11.70 5.61
CA PRO A 25 5.81 -11.79 5.80
C PRO A 25 5.46 -13.26 6.03
N ALA A 26 4.68 -13.54 7.09
CA ALA A 26 4.23 -14.90 7.35
C ALA A 26 3.62 -15.44 6.04
N LYS A 27 4.06 -16.61 5.56
CA LYS A 27 3.41 -17.25 4.41
C LYS A 27 2.04 -17.71 4.88
N TYR A 28 1.02 -16.88 4.68
CA TYR A 28 -0.37 -17.31 4.74
C TYR A 28 -0.72 -17.95 3.41
N GLU A 29 -1.56 -18.98 3.46
CA GLU A 29 -2.14 -19.58 2.26
C GLU A 29 -3.22 -18.61 1.76
N GLU A 30 -2.84 -17.77 0.80
CA GLU A 30 -3.77 -16.84 0.15
C GLU A 30 -4.76 -17.63 -0.69
N ASP A 31 -6.06 -17.47 -0.42
CA ASP A 31 -7.13 -17.96 -1.27
C ASP A 31 -7.53 -16.86 -2.27
N PRO A 32 -7.05 -16.91 -3.54
CA PRO A 32 -7.37 -15.92 -4.55
C PRO A 32 -8.83 -15.99 -5.04
N SER A 33 -9.61 -16.99 -4.62
CA SER A 33 -11.04 -17.08 -4.96
C SER A 33 -11.90 -16.12 -4.12
N ILE A 34 -11.41 -15.66 -2.97
CA ILE A 34 -12.15 -14.77 -2.06
C ILE A 34 -12.30 -13.37 -2.64
N THR A 35 -13.49 -13.01 -3.11
CA THR A 35 -13.76 -11.66 -3.64
C THR A 35 -14.06 -10.69 -2.51
N PHE A 36 -13.40 -9.53 -2.50
CA PHE A 36 -13.67 -8.48 -1.52
C PHE A 36 -15.02 -7.80 -1.76
N PRO A 37 -15.78 -7.48 -0.70
CA PRO A 37 -17.00 -6.70 -0.83
C PRO A 37 -16.67 -5.27 -1.28
N ARG A 38 -17.65 -4.60 -1.87
CA ARG A 38 -17.56 -3.16 -2.16
C ARG A 38 -17.72 -2.36 -0.86
N PHE A 39 -16.63 -2.17 -0.11
CA PHE A 39 -16.62 -1.48 1.20
C PHE A 39 -17.22 -0.06 1.22
N PHE A 40 -17.31 0.58 0.06
CA PHE A 40 -17.84 1.93 -0.11
C PHE A 40 -19.19 1.99 -0.85
N ALA A 41 -19.76 0.84 -1.25
CA ALA A 41 -21.08 0.80 -1.88
C ALA A 41 -22.21 1.18 -0.91
N GLN A 42 -21.97 1.03 0.39
CA GLN A 42 -22.88 1.46 1.45
C GLN A 42 -22.14 2.37 2.43
N PRO A 43 -22.80 3.41 2.97
CA PRO A 43 -22.23 4.22 4.04
C PRO A 43 -21.96 3.35 5.26
N ALA A 44 -20.78 3.47 5.84
CA ALA A 44 -20.45 2.82 7.09
C ALA A 44 -21.23 3.49 8.23
N VAL A 45 -21.69 2.70 9.20
CA VAL A 45 -22.19 3.24 10.46
C VAL A 45 -21.00 3.80 11.23
N SER A 46 -20.99 5.12 11.44
CA SER A 46 -19.90 5.78 12.16
C SER A 46 -20.04 5.54 13.66
N LEU A 47 -19.03 4.91 14.26
CA LEU A 47 -18.96 4.61 15.69
C LEU A 47 -18.81 5.87 16.58
N ALA A 48 -18.74 7.07 15.98
CA ALA A 48 -18.63 8.36 16.67
C ALA A 48 -19.97 9.07 16.88
N THR A 49 -21.10 8.40 16.65
CA THR A 49 -22.43 9.01 16.83
C THR A 49 -22.75 9.11 18.32
N GLU A 50 -22.82 10.34 18.86
CA GLU A 50 -23.18 10.59 20.25
C GLU A 50 -24.51 9.90 20.64
N GLY A 51 -24.56 9.34 21.85
CA GLY A 51 -25.75 8.70 22.40
C GLY A 51 -26.05 7.29 21.87
N THR A 52 -25.23 6.75 20.97
CA THR A 52 -25.37 5.36 20.50
C THR A 52 -24.28 4.48 21.12
N VAL A 53 -24.69 3.37 21.75
CA VAL A 53 -23.77 2.34 22.23
C VAL A 53 -23.56 1.32 21.11
N TYR A 54 -22.31 1.05 20.79
CA TYR A 54 -21.93 0.03 19.82
C TYR A 54 -21.22 -1.11 20.53
N GLU A 55 -21.63 -2.34 20.25
CA GLU A 55 -20.93 -3.54 20.70
C GLU A 55 -20.05 -4.07 19.57
N LEU A 56 -18.81 -4.39 19.89
CA LEU A 56 -17.89 -5.06 18.99
C LEU A 56 -17.63 -6.47 19.52
N ASP A 57 -18.06 -7.49 18.77
CA ASP A 57 -17.85 -8.87 19.19
C ASP A 57 -16.36 -9.25 19.18
N VAL A 58 -16.03 -10.30 19.94
CA VAL A 58 -14.65 -10.77 20.15
C VAL A 58 -13.96 -11.15 18.84
N ASP A 59 -14.68 -11.75 17.90
CA ASP A 59 -14.10 -12.19 16.63
C ASP A 59 -13.79 -10.96 15.75
N THR A 60 -14.66 -9.94 15.74
CA THR A 60 -14.40 -8.69 15.01
C THR A 60 -13.22 -7.95 15.61
N LEU A 61 -13.15 -7.81 16.94
CA LEU A 61 -12.03 -7.16 17.61
C LEU A 61 -10.70 -7.90 17.34
N ARG A 62 -10.73 -9.23 17.36
CA ARG A 62 -9.57 -10.08 17.01
C ARG A 62 -9.14 -9.85 15.57
N ALA A 63 -10.07 -9.89 14.62
CA ALA A 63 -9.78 -9.71 13.20
C ALA A 63 -9.17 -8.32 12.93
N LEU A 64 -9.73 -7.26 13.54
CA LEU A 64 -9.15 -5.92 13.49
C LEU A 64 -7.72 -5.90 14.02
N THR A 65 -7.49 -6.48 15.20
CA THR A 65 -6.14 -6.53 15.79
C THR A 65 -5.14 -7.27 14.90
N VAL A 66 -5.56 -8.38 14.26
CA VAL A 66 -4.72 -9.13 13.32
C VAL A 66 -4.41 -8.31 12.08
N ALA A 67 -5.42 -7.71 11.43
CA ALA A 67 -5.22 -6.89 10.23
C ALA A 67 -4.31 -5.68 10.50
N THR A 68 -4.56 -4.96 11.61
CA THR A 68 -3.78 -3.78 12.00
C THR A 68 -2.32 -4.13 12.25
N ARG A 69 -2.05 -5.25 12.94
CA ARG A 69 -0.67 -5.69 13.23
C ARG A 69 0.06 -6.27 12.02
N ASP A 70 -0.68 -6.81 11.04
CA ASP A 70 -0.08 -7.25 9.78
C ASP A 70 0.31 -6.06 8.90
N LEU A 71 -0.53 -5.02 8.85
CA LEU A 71 -0.32 -3.86 7.98
C LEU A 71 0.66 -2.84 8.57
N LEU A 72 0.51 -2.49 9.85
CA LEU A 72 1.16 -1.33 10.45
C LEU A 72 2.31 -1.73 11.37
N PRO A 73 3.35 -0.90 11.46
CA PRO A 73 4.46 -1.18 12.37
C PRO A 73 3.99 -1.17 13.83
N PRO A 74 4.76 -1.80 14.73
CA PRO A 74 4.58 -1.62 16.17
C PRO A 74 4.58 -0.13 16.55
N GLN A 75 3.70 0.24 17.47
CA GLN A 75 3.49 1.63 17.84
C GLN A 75 4.51 2.05 18.91
N ASP A 76 5.59 2.71 18.47
CA ASP A 76 6.55 3.40 19.33
C ASP A 76 6.61 4.90 18.99
N ALA A 77 7.40 5.68 19.73
CA ALA A 77 7.44 7.13 19.55
C ALA A 77 8.00 7.61 18.18
N THR A 78 8.53 6.71 17.35
CA THR A 78 9.27 7.06 16.13
C THR A 78 8.50 6.82 14.83
N VAL A 79 7.30 6.22 14.89
CA VAL A 79 6.51 5.95 13.68
C VAL A 79 5.98 7.24 13.02
N SER A 80 6.00 7.28 11.70
CA SER A 80 5.41 8.37 10.92
C SER A 80 3.90 8.45 11.17
N CYS A 81 3.30 9.64 11.05
CA CYS A 81 1.88 9.83 11.36
C CYS A 81 0.97 8.84 10.64
N GLY A 82 1.15 8.68 9.32
CA GLY A 82 0.33 7.76 8.52
C GLY A 82 0.53 6.28 8.84
N SER A 83 1.52 5.92 9.65
CA SER A 83 1.75 4.56 10.15
C SER A 83 1.21 4.35 11.57
N ARG A 84 0.63 5.38 12.17
CA ARG A 84 0.04 5.27 13.49
C ARG A 84 -1.37 4.70 13.43
N TRP A 85 -1.74 3.89 14.41
CA TRP A 85 -3.02 3.16 14.40
C TRP A 85 -4.24 4.06 14.50
N GLU A 86 -4.10 5.19 15.20
CA GLU A 86 -5.14 6.22 15.39
C GLU A 86 -5.29 7.14 14.16
N SER A 87 -4.32 7.10 13.25
CA SER A 87 -4.35 7.82 11.97
C SER A 87 -4.95 6.98 10.84
N GLN A 88 -5.60 5.85 11.18
CA GLN A 88 -6.27 4.98 10.22
C GLN A 88 -7.80 5.03 10.36
N GLN A 89 -8.49 4.74 9.28
CA GLN A 89 -9.91 4.42 9.24
C GLN A 89 -10.08 2.92 8.96
N TYR A 90 -10.98 2.31 9.72
CA TYR A 90 -11.30 0.89 9.60
C TYR A 90 -12.74 0.72 9.14
N ARG A 91 -12.94 -0.07 8.10
CA ARG A 91 -14.28 -0.52 7.67
C ARG A 91 -14.37 -2.02 7.77
N VAL A 92 -15.44 -2.50 8.39
CA VAL A 92 -15.65 -3.92 8.63
C VAL A 92 -16.95 -4.37 8.00
N VAL A 93 -16.91 -5.49 7.27
CA VAL A 93 -18.07 -6.19 6.73
C VAL A 93 -17.96 -7.66 7.12
N ARG A 94 -18.95 -8.19 7.83
CA ARG A 94 -19.00 -9.63 8.18
C ARG A 94 -19.92 -10.38 7.21
N GLN A 95 -19.45 -11.49 6.67
CA GLN A 95 -20.24 -12.41 5.86
C GLN A 95 -19.97 -13.86 6.30
N GLY A 96 -20.92 -14.44 7.03
CA GLY A 96 -20.74 -15.76 7.65
C GLY A 96 -19.53 -15.78 8.59
N ASP A 97 -18.60 -16.71 8.34
CA ASP A 97 -17.39 -16.91 9.15
C ASP A 97 -16.19 -16.05 8.69
N VAL A 98 -16.36 -15.20 7.68
CA VAL A 98 -15.31 -14.31 7.16
C VAL A 98 -15.63 -12.86 7.51
N ILE A 99 -14.61 -12.19 8.03
CA ILE A 99 -14.61 -10.78 8.41
C ILE A 99 -13.72 -10.05 7.41
N PHE A 100 -14.35 -9.21 6.59
CA PHE A 100 -13.67 -8.37 5.62
C PHE A 100 -13.34 -7.02 6.26
N ILE A 101 -12.08 -6.60 6.15
CA ILE A 101 -11.60 -5.35 6.73
C ILE A 101 -10.91 -4.54 5.65
N ARG A 102 -11.29 -3.28 5.53
CA ARG A 102 -10.55 -2.28 4.76
C ARG A 102 -9.91 -1.31 5.75
N ILE A 103 -8.62 -1.10 5.59
CA ILE A 103 -7.83 -0.11 6.33
C ILE A 103 -7.37 0.94 5.33
N ASP A 104 -7.62 2.21 5.65
CA ASP A 104 -7.18 3.36 4.88
C ASP A 104 -6.58 4.39 5.83
N GLU A 105 -5.53 5.11 5.41
CA GLU A 105 -5.06 6.27 6.15
C GLU A 105 -6.14 7.37 6.21
N ASP A 106 -6.33 7.98 7.39
CA ASP A 106 -7.06 9.24 7.50
C ASP A 106 -6.10 10.42 7.23
N PRO A 107 -6.17 11.09 6.07
CA PRO A 107 -5.29 12.21 5.80
C PRO A 107 -5.49 13.35 6.80
N ARG A 108 -6.70 13.51 7.36
CA ARG A 108 -7.02 14.59 8.32
C ARG A 108 -6.33 14.39 9.65
N ALA A 109 -6.16 13.14 10.09
CA ALA A 109 -5.43 12.82 11.33
C ALA A 109 -3.97 13.30 11.27
N CYS A 110 -3.40 13.37 10.07
CA CYS A 110 -2.04 13.83 9.80
C CYS A 110 -1.96 15.26 9.23
N GLY A 111 -3.05 16.04 9.26
CA GLY A 111 -3.06 17.42 8.74
C GLY A 111 -2.92 17.52 7.22
N ARG A 112 -3.21 16.44 6.49
CA ARG A 112 -3.19 16.37 5.02
C ARG A 112 -4.61 16.43 4.46
N THR A 113 -4.73 16.84 3.20
CA THR A 113 -6.01 16.86 2.47
C THR A 113 -6.20 15.62 1.59
N GLN A 114 -5.12 14.96 1.19
CA GLN A 114 -5.11 13.81 0.29
C GLN A 114 -4.47 12.60 0.96
N PRO A 115 -5.01 11.38 0.81
CA PRO A 115 -4.38 10.16 1.29
C PRO A 115 -3.09 9.86 0.51
N ALA A 116 -2.17 9.08 1.10
CA ALA A 116 -1.08 8.48 0.34
C ALA A 116 -1.63 7.40 -0.61
N LEU A 117 -0.95 7.21 -1.76
CA LEU A 117 -1.46 6.34 -2.82
C LEU A 117 -1.37 4.85 -2.49
N ASP A 118 -0.54 4.49 -1.52
CA ASP A 118 -0.19 3.12 -1.10
C ASP A 118 -0.58 2.84 0.37
N SER A 119 -1.39 3.70 1.00
CA SER A 119 -1.70 3.61 2.43
C SER A 119 -2.98 2.85 2.76
N GLY A 120 -3.39 1.93 1.89
CA GLY A 120 -4.59 1.13 2.07
C GLY A 120 -4.38 -0.37 1.88
N ALA A 121 -5.21 -1.16 2.54
CA ALA A 121 -5.23 -2.61 2.40
C ALA A 121 -6.60 -3.21 2.70
N SER A 122 -6.92 -4.28 1.99
CA SER A 122 -8.10 -5.11 2.22
C SER A 122 -7.70 -6.48 2.77
N TYR A 123 -8.40 -6.95 3.79
CA TYR A 123 -8.16 -8.21 4.48
C TYR A 123 -9.43 -9.06 4.52
N ALA A 124 -9.29 -10.36 4.29
CA ALA A 124 -10.31 -11.36 4.58
C ALA A 124 -9.77 -12.25 5.70
N ILE A 125 -10.43 -12.22 6.85
CA ILE A 125 -9.98 -12.92 8.05
C ILE A 125 -11.08 -13.89 8.49
N HIS A 126 -10.72 -15.15 8.68
CA HIS A 126 -11.64 -16.12 9.27
C HIS A 126 -11.87 -15.78 10.76
N ARG A 127 -13.05 -16.11 11.30
CA ARG A 127 -13.40 -15.82 12.71
C ARG A 127 -12.38 -16.28 13.76
N ASP A 128 -11.57 -17.30 13.45
CA ASP A 128 -10.50 -17.77 14.35
C ASP A 128 -9.26 -16.85 14.41
N GLY A 129 -9.15 -15.90 13.48
CA GLY A 129 -8.06 -14.93 13.35
C GLY A 129 -7.07 -15.23 12.23
N ARG A 130 -7.26 -16.28 11.43
CA ARG A 130 -6.39 -16.56 10.28
C ARG A 130 -6.67 -15.60 9.11
N ILE A 131 -5.61 -15.02 8.56
CA ILE A 131 -5.68 -14.26 7.30
C ILE A 131 -5.89 -15.25 6.16
N LEU A 132 -7.01 -15.12 5.45
CA LEU A 132 -7.35 -15.94 4.27
C LEU A 132 -6.89 -15.26 2.97
N ARG A 133 -6.91 -13.93 2.93
CA ARG A 133 -6.45 -13.13 1.80
C ARG A 133 -6.12 -11.72 2.27
N ARG A 134 -5.10 -11.10 1.66
CA ARG A 134 -4.91 -9.65 1.74
C ARG A 134 -4.68 -9.06 0.35
N LEU A 135 -4.98 -7.78 0.20
CA LEU A 135 -4.68 -7.01 -0.99
C LEU A 135 -4.20 -5.62 -0.55
N ILE A 136 -2.94 -5.31 -0.79
CA ILE A 136 -2.36 -3.99 -0.56
C ILE A 136 -2.64 -3.12 -1.77
N ASP A 137 -2.97 -1.85 -1.56
CA ASP A 137 -3.15 -0.91 -2.67
C ASP A 137 -1.89 -0.84 -3.54
N GLY A 138 -2.08 -0.84 -4.86
CA GLY A 138 -1.00 -0.94 -5.84
C GLY A 138 -0.50 -2.36 -6.13
N GLN A 139 -0.92 -3.38 -5.38
CA GLN A 139 -0.65 -4.78 -5.71
C GLN A 139 -1.70 -5.30 -6.73
N PRO A 140 -1.30 -6.07 -7.76
CA PRO A 140 -2.26 -6.71 -8.65
C PRO A 140 -3.11 -7.71 -7.86
N ASP A 141 -4.42 -7.67 -8.04
CA ASP A 141 -5.35 -8.51 -7.29
C ASP A 141 -5.36 -9.99 -7.73
N GLY A 142 -4.53 -10.37 -8.71
CA GLY A 142 -4.43 -11.72 -9.24
C GLY A 142 -5.72 -12.23 -9.90
N SER A 143 -6.79 -11.43 -9.89
CA SER A 143 -7.95 -11.67 -10.74
C SER A 143 -7.48 -11.49 -12.17
N ARG A 144 -8.00 -12.33 -13.09
CA ARG A 144 -7.66 -12.21 -14.50
C ARG A 144 -7.80 -10.74 -14.89
N PRO A 145 -6.77 -10.14 -15.55
CA PRO A 145 -6.92 -8.80 -16.06
C PRO A 145 -8.23 -8.81 -16.86
N GLY A 146 -9.21 -8.02 -16.41
CA GLY A 146 -10.29 -7.65 -17.31
C GLY A 146 -9.58 -7.07 -18.51
N ASP A 147 -9.77 -7.68 -19.68
CA ASP A 147 -9.31 -7.13 -20.96
C ASP A 147 -9.60 -5.64 -20.91
N ALA A 148 -8.56 -4.80 -20.92
CA ALA A 148 -8.65 -3.35 -20.75
C ALA A 148 -9.33 -2.67 -21.97
N GLY A 149 -10.21 -3.41 -22.66
CA GLY A 149 -10.48 -3.28 -24.06
C GLY A 149 -9.26 -3.71 -24.87
N VAL A 150 -9.50 -4.48 -25.92
CA VAL A 150 -8.55 -4.62 -27.02
C VAL A 150 -8.17 -3.21 -27.45
N SER A 151 -6.92 -2.80 -27.23
CA SER A 151 -6.38 -1.59 -27.87
C SER A 151 -6.57 -1.76 -29.36
N SER A 152 -7.61 -1.12 -29.92
CA SER A 152 -8.02 -1.26 -31.33
C SER A 152 -7.04 -0.59 -32.31
N THR A 153 -5.86 -0.21 -31.83
CA THR A 153 -4.77 0.33 -32.63
C THR A 153 -3.51 -0.47 -32.34
N PRO A 154 -3.09 -1.37 -33.25
CA PRO A 154 -1.72 -1.84 -33.31
C PRO A 154 -0.82 -0.62 -33.54
N GLY A 155 -0.25 -0.08 -32.46
CA GLY A 155 0.80 0.93 -32.54
C GLY A 155 2.14 0.22 -32.50
N GLU A 156 2.87 0.22 -33.61
CA GLU A 156 4.28 -0.21 -33.61
C GLU A 156 5.07 0.65 -32.60
N PRO A 157 6.00 0.08 -31.83
CA PRO A 157 6.85 0.86 -30.93
C PRO A 157 7.54 1.98 -31.71
N GLY A 158 7.20 3.24 -31.40
CA GLY A 158 7.73 4.44 -32.07
C GLY A 158 6.84 5.04 -33.17
N ALA A 159 5.69 4.46 -33.49
CA ALA A 159 4.76 5.03 -34.45
C ALA A 159 3.77 5.99 -33.76
N ALA A 160 3.96 7.30 -33.96
CA ALA A 160 2.95 8.29 -33.61
C ALA A 160 1.75 8.16 -34.56
N SER A 161 0.52 8.28 -34.03
CA SER A 161 -0.68 8.31 -34.86
C SER A 161 -0.62 9.49 -35.83
N PRO A 162 -1.03 9.32 -37.11
CA PRO A 162 -1.08 10.42 -38.07
C PRO A 162 -2.16 11.42 -37.61
N GLY A 163 -1.71 12.50 -36.97
CA GLY A 163 -2.56 13.46 -36.26
C GLY A 163 -1.99 13.92 -34.91
N ALA A 164 -0.98 13.22 -34.38
CA ALA A 164 -0.25 13.63 -33.17
C ALA A 164 0.81 14.72 -33.43
N LEU A 165 1.09 15.05 -34.70
CA LEU A 165 1.94 16.17 -35.09
C LEU A 165 1.14 17.48 -35.08
N GLY A 166 0.59 17.82 -33.92
CA GLY A 166 0.46 19.23 -33.57
C GLY A 166 1.82 19.66 -33.06
N ASP A 167 2.56 20.44 -33.86
CA ASP A 167 3.93 20.92 -33.58
C ASP A 167 3.95 21.98 -32.47
N GLY A 168 3.30 21.67 -31.34
CA GLY A 168 3.01 22.59 -30.26
C GLY A 168 3.02 21.88 -28.91
N PRO A 169 3.37 22.61 -27.84
CA PRO A 169 3.46 22.06 -26.50
C PRO A 169 2.12 21.42 -26.12
N SER A 170 2.17 20.23 -25.51
CA SER A 170 0.98 19.55 -25.01
C SER A 170 0.14 20.53 -24.18
N PRO A 171 -1.15 20.75 -24.52
CA PRO A 171 -2.00 21.71 -23.81
C PRO A 171 -2.31 21.26 -22.37
N PHE A 172 -1.97 20.01 -22.02
CA PHE A 172 -2.26 19.40 -20.73
C PHE A 172 -1.07 19.40 -19.76
N LEU A 173 0.14 19.77 -20.22
CA LEU A 173 1.33 19.71 -19.40
C LEU A 173 1.91 21.11 -19.17
N PRO A 174 2.28 21.48 -17.93
CA PRO A 174 3.03 22.70 -17.68
C PRO A 174 4.31 22.73 -18.52
N ARG A 175 4.66 23.88 -19.10
CA ARG A 175 5.88 24.03 -19.93
C ARG A 175 7.17 23.66 -19.19
N SER A 176 7.20 23.79 -17.86
CA SER A 176 8.34 23.40 -17.03
C SER A 176 8.58 21.89 -16.95
N TRP A 177 7.64 21.08 -17.44
CA TRP A 177 7.73 19.61 -17.45
C TRP A 177 8.07 19.07 -18.84
N GLN A 178 8.31 19.96 -19.80
CA GLN A 178 8.67 19.65 -21.18
C GLN A 178 10.19 19.80 -21.36
N ASP A 179 10.94 19.04 -20.58
CA ASP A 179 12.38 18.79 -20.81
C ASP A 179 12.51 17.43 -21.49
N ALA A 180 12.15 17.39 -22.78
CA ALA A 180 12.74 16.41 -23.66
C ALA A 180 14.00 17.08 -24.23
N GLY A 181 15.12 16.89 -23.54
CA GLY A 181 16.40 17.51 -23.86
C GLY A 181 16.69 17.62 -25.36
N THR A 182 17.31 18.73 -25.75
CA THR A 182 17.55 19.10 -27.15
C THR A 182 18.22 17.97 -27.92
N PRO A 183 17.71 17.57 -29.11
CA PRO A 183 18.38 16.60 -29.96
C PRO A 183 19.80 17.10 -30.28
N GLY A 184 20.81 16.29 -29.96
CA GLY A 184 22.18 16.57 -30.38
C GLY A 184 22.27 16.62 -31.90
N PRO A 185 23.17 17.45 -32.48
CA PRO A 185 23.31 17.54 -33.93
C PRO A 185 23.69 16.18 -34.52
N ALA A 186 23.03 15.82 -35.63
CA ALA A 186 23.32 14.60 -36.36
C ALA A 186 24.76 14.61 -36.90
N PRO A 187 25.47 13.46 -36.91
CA PRO A 187 26.81 13.38 -37.47
C PRO A 187 26.75 13.61 -38.98
N THR A 188 27.61 14.50 -39.47
CA THR A 188 27.85 14.74 -40.89
C THR A 188 28.76 13.67 -41.47
N GLU A 189 28.33 12.99 -42.54
CA GLU A 189 29.22 12.25 -43.45
C GLU A 189 30.11 13.20 -44.27
#